data_AF-A0A5C8WP81-F1
#
_entry.id   AF-A0A5C8WP81-F1
#
_cell.length_a   1.000
_cell.length_b   1.000
_cell.length_c   1.000
_cell.angle_alpha   90.00
_cell.angle_beta   90.00
_cell.angle_gamma   90.00
#
_symmetry.space_group_name_H-M   'P 1'
#
loop_
_entity.id
_entity.type
_entity.pdbx_description
1 polymer ?
#
loop_
_entity_poly.entity_id
_entity_poly.type
_entity_poly.pdbx_seq_one_letter_code
_entity_poly.pdbx_strand_id
1 'polypeptide(L)'
;MTPRPKSQGWVQTRVTSRWKLPAPPGQLSAEINTQAFIALWNAARGLLYDDTVGVSGRLYIDTREDDDGKVLVAKARSLRAIAKQWQAPTLLLDATLPSLDILRAFYPQIEAAPAIEATMPHVRVRQVIDAPVAARKLALGEDGSAGRNIRAVRYEILRRFIDLGRAPILVIAQKAVSEWLRTNGLPDGIATEHFNNVAGLDQYRAVRGLIVVGRTLPSPVAVEALAGAVTGREADLIPAGEWYPKPVRGLRTRDGKPVGLECETHPDPIADACRWQICEGELMQAIGRARGVNRTAADPLDIDIIANVVLPLTVDVAEAWNPAGEETEMQVEGICLNSPADMTAAWPGVWPNTEIAKKWRQRREAEPGHTGTNPYKEDSYIGKCPRVAFRYQRPGARQKWRTGAYDPAVVPDPRAWLESRLGPLSSFHIEETAEPSASPAADRQPARSAAPHWHRAIDCDPGLVVRAWLRRAAPAHRFPPPAYSRRPAERHAAL
;
A
#
# COMPACT_ATOMS: atom_id res chain seq x y z
N MET A 1 -24.60 18.33 -33.95
CA MET A 1 -24.45 16.87 -34.14
C MET A 1 -22.96 16.56 -34.18
N THR A 2 -22.43 16.03 -33.09
CA THR A 2 -21.00 15.79 -32.88
C THR A 2 -20.81 14.31 -32.52
N PRO A 3 -19.87 13.58 -33.15
CA PRO A 3 -19.69 12.16 -32.90
C PRO A 3 -18.97 11.92 -31.56
N ARG A 4 -19.49 10.96 -30.79
CA ARG A 4 -18.93 10.51 -29.50
C ARG A 4 -17.60 9.75 -29.71
N PRO A 5 -16.62 9.89 -28.80
CA PRO A 5 -15.38 9.13 -28.87
C PRO A 5 -15.58 7.66 -28.48
N LYS A 6 -14.91 6.77 -29.22
CA LYS A 6 -14.87 5.32 -28.98
C LYS A 6 -14.08 5.03 -27.71
N SER A 7 -14.73 4.41 -26.72
CA SER A 7 -14.05 3.82 -25.56
C SER A 7 -13.28 2.56 -25.99
N GLN A 8 -11.95 2.63 -25.97
CA GLN A 8 -11.09 1.44 -26.03
C GLN A 8 -11.20 0.68 -24.70
N GLY A 9 -11.87 -0.46 -24.73
CA GLY A 9 -11.97 -1.37 -23.58
C GLY A 9 -10.69 -2.18 -23.42
N TRP A 10 -10.06 -2.08 -22.25
CA TRP A 10 -8.95 -2.92 -21.85
C TRP A 10 -9.45 -4.25 -21.30
N VAL A 11 -8.77 -5.34 -21.70
CA VAL A 11 -9.03 -6.72 -21.27
C VAL A 11 -8.50 -6.89 -19.85
N GLN A 12 -9.38 -6.78 -18.87
CA GLN A 12 -9.14 -7.38 -17.56
C GLN A 12 -9.25 -8.90 -17.72
N THR A 13 -8.17 -9.63 -17.45
CA THR A 13 -8.23 -11.08 -17.21
C THR A 13 -8.89 -11.31 -15.86
N ARG A 14 -10.20 -11.09 -15.78
CA ARG A 14 -11.02 -11.64 -14.71
C ARG A 14 -11.05 -13.14 -14.89
N VAL A 15 -10.49 -13.88 -13.95
CA VAL A 15 -10.90 -15.27 -13.70
C VAL A 15 -12.31 -15.20 -13.10
N THR A 16 -13.29 -14.95 -13.96
CA THR A 16 -14.70 -15.13 -13.68
C THR A 16 -15.25 -15.98 -14.80
N SER A 17 -15.53 -17.24 -14.51
CA SER A 17 -16.39 -18.08 -15.34
C SER A 17 -17.82 -17.54 -15.27
N ARG A 18 -18.08 -16.43 -15.99
CA ARG A 18 -19.43 -15.92 -16.28
C ARG A 18 -19.36 -15.11 -17.57
N TRP A 19 -19.53 -15.80 -18.70
CA TRP A 19 -19.88 -15.16 -19.96
C TRP A 19 -21.37 -15.41 -20.21
N LYS A 20 -22.19 -14.39 -19.95
CA LYS A 20 -23.55 -14.27 -20.53
C LYS A 20 -23.55 -13.03 -21.42
N LEU A 21 -23.46 -13.24 -22.74
CA LEU A 21 -24.08 -12.39 -23.76
C LEU A 21 -24.83 -13.34 -24.71
N PRO A 22 -26.07 -13.02 -25.11
CA PRO A 22 -26.94 -13.93 -25.84
C PRO A 22 -26.52 -13.98 -27.31
N ALA A 23 -25.86 -15.06 -27.73
CA ALA A 23 -25.58 -15.34 -29.14
C ALA A 23 -26.58 -16.39 -29.65
N PRO A 24 -27.01 -16.32 -30.92
CA PRO A 24 -27.98 -17.23 -31.50
C PRO A 24 -27.47 -18.69 -31.46
N PRO A 25 -28.35 -19.68 -31.24
CA PRO A 25 -27.95 -21.06 -31.00
C PRO A 25 -27.48 -21.73 -32.30
N GLY A 26 -26.28 -22.31 -32.29
CA GLY A 26 -25.88 -23.27 -33.33
C GLY A 26 -24.38 -23.40 -33.62
N GLN A 27 -23.66 -22.28 -33.83
CA GLN A 27 -22.26 -22.33 -34.32
C GLN A 27 -21.19 -22.07 -33.26
N LEU A 28 -21.40 -21.08 -32.37
CA LEU A 28 -20.44 -20.76 -31.30
C LEU A 28 -20.36 -21.84 -30.20
N SER A 29 -21.45 -22.58 -29.95
CA SER A 29 -21.48 -23.64 -28.93
C SER A 29 -20.60 -24.83 -29.28
N ALA A 30 -20.51 -25.20 -30.57
CA ALA A 30 -19.69 -26.31 -31.02
C ALA A 30 -18.19 -25.99 -30.89
N GLU A 31 -17.74 -24.82 -31.36
CA GLU A 31 -16.33 -24.41 -31.27
C GLU A 31 -15.85 -24.23 -29.81
N ILE A 32 -16.70 -23.63 -28.96
CA ILE A 32 -16.41 -23.47 -27.52
C ILE A 32 -16.32 -24.83 -26.83
N ASN A 33 -17.18 -25.78 -27.17
CA ASN A 33 -17.12 -27.14 -26.65
C ASN A 33 -15.87 -27.89 -27.13
N THR A 34 -15.48 -27.75 -28.41
CA THR A 34 -14.28 -28.39 -28.95
C THR A 34 -13.01 -27.89 -28.27
N GLN A 35 -12.85 -26.59 -28.05
CA GLN A 35 -11.67 -26.05 -27.35
C GLN A 35 -11.60 -26.52 -25.89
N ALA A 36 -12.74 -26.58 -25.20
CA ALA A 36 -12.81 -27.11 -23.83
C ALA A 36 -12.42 -28.60 -23.78
N PHE A 37 -12.92 -29.41 -24.73
CA PHE A 37 -12.54 -30.83 -24.85
C PHE A 37 -11.05 -31.00 -25.16
N ILE A 38 -10.49 -30.19 -26.06
CA ILE A 38 -9.06 -30.20 -26.37
C ILE A 38 -8.24 -29.88 -25.12
N ALA A 39 -8.63 -28.87 -24.35
CA ALA A 39 -7.93 -28.51 -23.11
C ALA A 39 -7.97 -29.65 -22.09
N LEU A 40 -9.11 -30.32 -21.95
CA LEU A 40 -9.30 -31.45 -21.04
C LEU A 40 -8.45 -32.65 -21.43
N TRP A 41 -8.47 -33.04 -22.70
CA TRP A 41 -7.63 -34.13 -23.21
C TRP A 41 -6.15 -33.81 -23.15
N ASN A 42 -5.74 -32.56 -23.40
CA ASN A 42 -4.34 -32.15 -23.23
C ASN A 42 -3.89 -32.23 -21.77
N ALA A 43 -4.76 -31.85 -20.82
CA ALA A 43 -4.48 -31.96 -19.40
C ALA A 43 -4.40 -33.43 -18.95
N ALA A 44 -5.33 -34.28 -19.42
CA ALA A 44 -5.29 -35.72 -19.18
C ALA A 44 -4.03 -36.37 -19.76
N ARG A 45 -3.66 -35.99 -20.99
CA ARG A 45 -2.40 -36.44 -21.62
C ARG A 45 -1.19 -36.01 -20.79
N GLY A 46 -1.16 -34.77 -20.30
CA GLY A 46 -0.08 -34.31 -19.42
C GLY A 46 0.05 -35.19 -18.18
N LEU A 47 -1.06 -35.56 -17.54
CA LEU A 47 -1.06 -36.45 -16.37
C LEU A 47 -0.64 -37.89 -16.72
N LEU A 48 -1.10 -38.44 -17.83
CA LEU A 48 -0.87 -39.85 -18.19
C LEU A 48 0.53 -40.14 -18.73
N TYR A 49 1.22 -39.14 -19.28
CA TYR A 49 2.54 -39.30 -19.92
C TYR A 49 3.69 -38.64 -19.14
N ASP A 50 3.40 -37.96 -18.03
CA ASP A 50 4.41 -37.39 -17.15
C ASP A 50 4.43 -38.17 -15.83
N ASP A 51 5.33 -39.15 -15.74
CA ASP A 51 5.48 -40.02 -14.56
C ASP A 51 5.91 -39.24 -13.30
N THR A 52 6.31 -37.98 -13.43
CA THR A 52 6.65 -37.12 -12.29
C THR A 52 5.43 -36.47 -11.63
N VAL A 53 4.25 -36.54 -12.27
CA VAL A 53 3.01 -35.92 -11.80
C VAL A 53 2.11 -36.99 -11.15
N GLY A 54 2.17 -37.09 -9.82
CA GLY A 54 1.26 -37.96 -9.06
C GLY A 54 -0.18 -37.46 -9.00
N VAL A 55 -0.37 -36.14 -8.93
CA VAL A 55 -1.69 -35.48 -8.91
C VAL A 55 -1.65 -34.29 -9.87
N SER A 56 -2.67 -34.16 -10.73
CA SER A 56 -2.71 -33.11 -11.75
C SER A 56 -3.04 -31.74 -11.15
N GLY A 57 -2.23 -30.74 -11.50
CA GLY A 57 -2.56 -29.33 -11.27
C GLY A 57 -3.42 -28.70 -12.39
N ARG A 58 -3.61 -29.42 -13.50
CA ARG A 58 -4.29 -28.94 -14.72
C ARG A 58 -5.64 -29.59 -14.96
N LEU A 59 -5.88 -30.80 -14.45
CA LEU A 59 -7.15 -31.51 -14.57
C LEU A 59 -7.70 -31.80 -13.17
N TYR A 60 -8.91 -31.36 -12.90
CA TYR A 60 -9.55 -31.58 -11.60
C TYR A 60 -11.06 -31.75 -11.75
N ILE A 61 -11.65 -32.41 -10.76
CA ILE A 61 -13.09 -32.62 -10.68
C ILE A 61 -13.68 -31.59 -9.72
N ASP A 62 -14.85 -31.06 -10.06
CA ASP A 62 -15.58 -30.09 -9.27
C ASP A 62 -17.08 -30.43 -9.30
N THR A 63 -17.86 -29.81 -8.44
CA THR A 63 -19.33 -29.91 -8.49
C THR A 63 -19.90 -28.58 -8.97
N ARG A 64 -20.88 -28.66 -9.86
CA ARG A 64 -21.65 -27.52 -10.33
C ARG A 64 -23.11 -27.74 -9.93
N GLU A 65 -23.72 -26.73 -9.35
CA GLU A 65 -25.18 -26.68 -9.20
C GLU A 65 -25.79 -26.18 -10.51
N ASP A 66 -26.75 -26.94 -11.03
CA ASP A 66 -27.64 -26.56 -12.11
C ASP A 66 -29.11 -26.73 -11.69
N ASP A 67 -30.03 -26.47 -12.61
CA ASP A 67 -31.47 -26.54 -12.35
C ASP A 67 -31.93 -27.97 -12.02
N ASP A 68 -31.14 -29.00 -12.37
CA ASP A 68 -31.40 -30.42 -12.15
C ASP A 68 -30.66 -31.01 -10.93
N GLY A 69 -29.84 -30.22 -10.25
CA GLY A 69 -29.17 -30.56 -9.00
C GLY A 69 -27.65 -30.36 -9.02
N LYS A 70 -26.92 -31.17 -8.24
CA LYS A 70 -25.45 -31.14 -8.18
C LYS A 70 -24.87 -32.10 -9.21
N VAL A 71 -24.25 -31.56 -10.24
CA VAL A 71 -23.57 -32.34 -11.30
C VAL A 71 -22.06 -32.30 -11.10
N LEU A 72 -21.44 -33.47 -11.24
CA LEU A 72 -19.98 -33.61 -11.25
C LEU A 72 -19.43 -33.11 -12.59
N VAL A 73 -18.48 -32.19 -12.56
CA VAL A 73 -17.87 -31.61 -13.75
C VAL A 73 -16.36 -31.79 -13.72
N ALA A 74 -15.77 -32.15 -14.85
CA ALA A 74 -14.33 -32.13 -15.05
C ALA A 74 -13.93 -30.75 -15.58
N LYS A 75 -12.95 -30.12 -14.94
CA LYS A 75 -12.41 -28.81 -15.33
C LYS A 75 -10.94 -28.95 -15.68
N ALA A 76 -10.54 -28.21 -16.70
CA ALA A 76 -9.16 -28.12 -17.13
C ALA A 76 -8.66 -26.68 -17.01
N ARG A 77 -7.43 -26.53 -16.53
CA ARG A 77 -6.63 -25.31 -16.58
C ARG A 77 -5.47 -25.54 -17.53
N SER A 78 -5.14 -24.53 -18.33
CA SER A 78 -4.04 -24.62 -19.28
C SER A 78 -3.25 -23.33 -19.28
N LEU A 79 -1.97 -23.45 -19.62
CA LEU A 79 -1.14 -22.31 -19.99
C LEU A 79 -1.33 -22.04 -21.47
N ARG A 80 -1.49 -20.77 -21.82
CA ARG A 80 -1.45 -20.37 -23.21
C ARG A 80 0.01 -20.34 -23.66
N ALA A 81 0.37 -21.25 -24.56
CA ALA A 81 1.70 -21.26 -25.16
C ALA A 81 1.96 -19.96 -25.94
N ILE A 82 3.23 -19.57 -26.00
CA ILE A 82 3.69 -18.49 -26.87
C ILE A 82 3.44 -18.90 -28.32
N ALA A 83 2.70 -18.07 -29.05
CA ALA A 83 2.37 -18.37 -30.43
C ALA A 83 3.64 -18.48 -31.29
N LYS A 84 3.64 -19.39 -32.27
CA LYS A 84 4.85 -19.77 -33.04
C LYS A 84 5.60 -18.57 -33.62
N GLN A 85 4.89 -17.54 -34.07
CA GLN A 85 5.48 -16.33 -34.62
C GLN A 85 6.30 -15.49 -33.62
N TRP A 86 6.11 -15.71 -32.32
CA TRP A 86 6.84 -15.04 -31.24
C TRP A 86 7.95 -15.94 -30.63
N GLN A 87 8.15 -17.15 -31.17
CA GLN A 87 9.21 -18.05 -30.73
C GLN A 87 10.54 -17.67 -31.43
N ALA A 88 11.10 -16.54 -31.01
CA ALA A 88 12.38 -16.02 -31.47
C ALA A 88 13.32 -15.77 -30.28
N PRO A 89 14.64 -15.59 -30.49
CA PRO A 89 15.53 -15.10 -29.44
C PRO A 89 14.96 -13.82 -28.82
N THR A 90 14.64 -13.87 -27.52
CA THR A 90 13.87 -12.85 -26.82
C THR A 90 14.61 -12.43 -25.55
N LEU A 91 14.83 -11.13 -25.39
CA LEU A 91 15.29 -10.54 -24.14
C LEU A 91 14.07 -10.10 -23.32
N LEU A 92 13.90 -10.66 -22.12
CA LEU A 92 12.84 -10.26 -21.20
C LEU A 92 13.37 -9.21 -20.22
N LEU A 93 12.80 -8.01 -20.27
CA LEU A 93 13.10 -6.90 -19.36
C LEU A 93 11.84 -6.52 -18.59
N ASP A 94 11.86 -6.75 -17.29
CA ASP A 94 10.79 -6.33 -16.39
C ASP A 94 11.39 -5.92 -15.03
N ALA A 95 10.82 -4.91 -14.39
CA ALA A 95 11.29 -4.43 -13.09
C ALA A 95 11.06 -5.46 -11.96
N THR A 96 10.14 -6.38 -12.18
CA THR A 96 9.66 -7.39 -11.23
C THR A 96 9.60 -8.76 -11.90
N LEU A 97 10.59 -9.07 -12.73
CA LEU A 97 10.60 -10.28 -13.54
C LEU A 97 10.28 -11.54 -12.69
N PRO A 98 9.36 -12.42 -13.14
CA PRO A 98 9.03 -13.66 -12.44
C PRO A 98 10.24 -14.56 -12.19
N SER A 99 10.12 -15.46 -11.20
CA SER A 99 11.16 -16.47 -10.97
C SER A 99 11.38 -17.32 -12.22
N LEU A 100 12.61 -17.82 -12.38
CA LEU A 100 12.95 -18.69 -13.51
C LEU A 100 12.04 -19.91 -13.60
N ASP A 101 11.56 -20.42 -12.47
CA ASP A 101 10.67 -21.56 -12.44
C ASP A 101 9.32 -21.27 -13.11
N ILE A 102 8.79 -20.05 -12.97
CA ILE A 102 7.61 -19.60 -13.71
C ILE A 102 7.96 -19.37 -15.18
N LEU A 103 9.07 -18.70 -15.47
CA LEU A 103 9.44 -18.32 -16.84
C LEU A 103 9.75 -19.53 -17.72
N ARG A 104 10.35 -20.58 -17.17
CA ARG A 104 10.67 -21.82 -17.91
C ARG A 104 9.43 -22.54 -18.45
N ALA A 105 8.26 -22.31 -17.86
CA ALA A 105 7.00 -22.83 -18.39
C ALA A 105 6.63 -22.19 -19.75
N PHE A 106 7.17 -21.01 -20.06
CA PHE A 106 6.94 -20.29 -21.31
C PHE A 106 8.18 -20.29 -22.21
N TYR A 107 9.36 -20.15 -21.63
CA TYR A 107 10.66 -20.11 -22.30
C TYR A 107 11.60 -21.14 -21.66
N PRO A 108 11.53 -22.42 -22.06
CA PRO A 108 12.35 -23.49 -21.46
C PRO A 108 13.86 -23.22 -21.48
N GLN A 109 14.32 -22.49 -22.51
CA GLN A 109 15.70 -22.10 -22.75
C GLN A 109 16.12 -20.81 -22.02
N ILE A 110 15.32 -20.28 -21.10
CA ILE A 110 15.63 -19.01 -20.44
C ILE A 110 16.87 -19.10 -19.57
N GLU A 111 17.75 -18.12 -19.73
CA GLU A 111 18.94 -17.93 -18.92
C GLU A 111 18.74 -16.75 -17.98
N ALA A 112 19.26 -16.88 -16.76
CA ALA A 112 19.20 -15.82 -15.78
C ALA A 112 20.20 -14.73 -16.13
N ALA A 113 19.73 -13.49 -16.23
CA ALA A 113 20.61 -12.33 -16.20
C ALA A 113 20.82 -11.87 -14.75
N PRO A 114 21.99 -11.29 -14.42
CA PRO A 114 22.19 -10.64 -13.13
C PRO A 114 21.13 -9.56 -12.88
N ALA A 115 20.58 -9.52 -11.67
CA ALA A 115 19.69 -8.44 -11.27
C ALA A 115 20.46 -7.11 -11.27
N ILE A 116 19.91 -6.11 -11.96
CA ILE A 116 20.47 -4.75 -11.97
C ILE A 116 19.70 -3.93 -10.94
N GLU A 117 20.36 -3.62 -9.83
CA GLU A 117 19.81 -2.70 -8.83
C GLU A 117 20.30 -1.27 -9.10
N ALA A 118 19.37 -0.38 -9.43
CA ALA A 118 19.66 1.04 -9.57
C ALA A 118 19.55 1.75 -8.21
N THR A 119 20.50 2.64 -7.91
CA THR A 119 20.41 3.48 -6.72
C THR A 119 19.36 4.57 -6.93
N MET A 120 18.72 4.98 -5.84
CA MET A 120 17.75 6.08 -5.82
C MET A 120 18.21 7.14 -4.80
N PRO A 121 19.31 7.86 -5.07
CA PRO A 121 19.97 8.71 -4.07
C PRO A 121 19.12 9.91 -3.62
N HIS A 122 18.19 10.35 -4.46
CA HIS A 122 17.31 11.50 -4.20
C HIS A 122 15.87 11.07 -3.82
N VAL A 123 15.73 9.82 -3.39
CA VAL A 123 14.45 9.25 -2.95
C VAL A 123 14.52 8.93 -1.47
N ARG A 124 13.50 9.37 -0.74
CA ARG A 124 13.28 8.98 0.65
C ARG A 124 12.11 8.00 0.71
N VAL A 125 12.32 6.82 1.29
CA VAL A 125 11.29 5.80 1.47
C VAL A 125 10.94 5.65 2.94
N ARG A 126 9.67 5.89 3.26
CA ARG A 126 9.08 5.63 4.57
C ARG A 126 8.13 4.45 4.45
N GLN A 127 8.26 3.47 5.32
CA GLN A 127 7.30 2.38 5.44
C GLN A 127 6.53 2.50 6.74
N VAL A 128 5.21 2.51 6.63
CA VAL A 128 4.30 2.53 7.77
C VAL A 128 3.78 1.12 8.01
N ILE A 129 4.20 0.53 9.12
CA ILE A 129 3.88 -0.83 9.53
C ILE A 129 2.68 -0.86 10.50
N ASP A 130 2.05 -2.02 10.59
CA ASP A 130 0.88 -2.32 11.43
C ASP A 130 -0.36 -1.46 11.14
N ALA A 131 -0.41 -0.92 9.91
CA ALA A 131 -1.56 -0.18 9.42
C ALA A 131 -2.76 -1.11 9.14
N PRO A 132 -4.00 -0.72 9.51
CA PRO A 132 -5.21 -1.51 9.28
C PRO A 132 -5.71 -1.42 7.82
N VAL A 133 -4.84 -1.69 6.85
CA VAL A 133 -5.04 -1.45 5.41
C VAL A 133 -5.36 -2.70 4.57
N ALA A 134 -5.63 -3.83 5.24
CA ALA A 134 -6.13 -5.02 4.57
C ALA A 134 -7.50 -4.75 3.92
N ALA A 135 -7.81 -5.37 2.77
CA ALA A 135 -9.04 -5.10 2.01
C ALA A 135 -10.32 -5.19 2.86
N ARG A 136 -10.42 -6.19 3.75
CA ARG A 136 -11.55 -6.32 4.69
C ARG A 136 -11.62 -5.19 5.72
N LYS A 137 -10.47 -4.64 6.15
CA LYS A 137 -10.39 -3.53 7.11
C LYS A 137 -10.66 -2.17 6.44
N LEU A 138 -10.50 -2.09 5.12
CA LEU A 138 -10.82 -0.94 4.27
C LEU A 138 -12.12 -1.15 3.47
N ALA A 139 -13.00 -2.05 3.92
CA ALA A 139 -14.30 -2.22 3.30
C ALA A 139 -15.19 -0.99 3.58
N LEU A 140 -15.90 -0.55 2.55
CA LEU A 140 -16.96 0.46 2.67
C LEU A 140 -18.21 -0.18 3.27
N GLY A 141 -19.04 0.62 3.93
CA GLY A 141 -20.38 0.21 4.34
C GLY A 141 -21.27 -0.11 3.14
N GLU A 142 -22.39 -0.79 3.36
CA GLU A 142 -23.37 -1.10 2.31
C GLU A 142 -23.93 0.17 1.64
N ASP A 143 -23.98 1.27 2.39
CA ASP A 143 -24.35 2.61 1.96
C ASP A 143 -23.21 3.38 1.26
N GLY A 144 -22.05 2.74 1.06
CA GLY A 144 -20.84 3.37 0.51
C GLY A 144 -20.10 4.26 1.51
N SER A 145 -20.49 4.27 2.79
CA SER A 145 -19.83 5.11 3.80
C SER A 145 -18.45 4.58 4.17
N ALA A 146 -17.51 5.51 4.42
CA ALA A 146 -16.20 5.16 4.93
C ALA A 146 -16.22 4.88 6.42
N GLY A 147 -15.71 3.71 6.80
CA GLY A 147 -15.38 3.38 8.19
C GLY A 147 -14.16 4.16 8.70
N ARG A 148 -13.83 3.93 9.99
CA ARG A 148 -12.73 4.61 10.70
C ARG A 148 -11.37 4.52 9.97
N ASN A 149 -11.02 3.35 9.45
CA ASN A 149 -9.71 3.11 8.84
C ASN A 149 -9.52 3.88 7.53
N ILE A 150 -10.56 3.96 6.69
CA ILE A 150 -10.50 4.72 5.43
C ILE A 150 -10.33 6.22 5.72
N ARG A 151 -11.03 6.75 6.73
CA ARG A 151 -10.86 8.14 7.16
C ARG A 151 -9.45 8.40 7.69
N ALA A 152 -8.92 7.49 8.51
CA ALA A 152 -7.54 7.60 9.00
C ALA A 152 -6.50 7.57 7.87
N VAL A 153 -6.70 6.72 6.85
CA VAL A 153 -5.88 6.72 5.62
C VAL A 153 -5.98 8.06 4.89
N ARG A 154 -7.20 8.60 4.76
CA ARG A 154 -7.39 9.93 4.16
C ARG A 154 -6.64 11.01 4.93
N TYR A 155 -6.76 11.07 6.25
CA TYR A 155 -6.05 12.05 7.06
C TYR A 155 -4.53 11.90 6.93
N GLU A 156 -4.02 10.67 6.85
CA GLU A 156 -2.60 10.44 6.60
C GLU A 156 -2.15 10.94 5.22
N ILE A 157 -2.94 10.72 4.17
CA ILE A 157 -2.69 11.26 2.83
C ILE A 157 -2.64 12.79 2.86
N LEU A 158 -3.63 13.43 3.50
CA LEU A 158 -3.70 14.89 3.59
C LEU A 158 -2.53 15.45 4.41
N ARG A 159 -2.15 14.80 5.51
CA ARG A 159 -0.98 15.16 6.31
C ARG A 159 0.28 15.14 5.45
N ARG A 160 0.46 14.08 4.66
CA ARG A 160 1.64 13.94 3.80
C ARG A 160 1.65 14.94 2.65
N PHE A 161 0.48 15.28 2.10
CA PHE A 161 0.35 16.38 1.15
C PHE A 161 0.81 17.72 1.75
N ILE A 162 0.39 18.05 2.97
CA ILE A 162 0.81 19.26 3.68
C ILE A 162 2.32 19.23 3.98
N ASP A 163 2.83 18.11 4.49
CA ASP A 163 4.25 17.93 4.83
C ASP A 163 5.18 18.09 3.63
N LEU A 164 4.70 17.74 2.43
CA LEU A 164 5.43 17.91 1.17
C LEU A 164 5.19 19.27 0.52
N GLY A 165 4.71 20.25 1.29
CA GLY A 165 4.51 21.63 0.85
C GLY A 165 3.37 21.77 -0.14
N ARG A 166 2.37 20.89 -0.08
CA ARG A 166 1.21 20.84 -1.00
C ARG A 166 1.62 20.68 -2.47
N ALA A 167 2.81 20.13 -2.71
CA ALA A 167 3.28 19.77 -4.04
C ALA A 167 2.54 18.51 -4.55
N PRO A 168 2.49 18.28 -5.88
CA PRO A 168 1.74 17.17 -6.46
C PRO A 168 2.16 15.82 -5.88
N ILE A 169 1.19 15.00 -5.45
CA ILE A 169 1.42 13.62 -4.98
C ILE A 169 0.52 12.63 -5.72
N LEU A 170 0.97 11.37 -5.80
CA LEU A 170 0.19 10.25 -6.29
C LEU A 170 -0.16 9.30 -5.13
N VAL A 171 -1.42 8.92 -5.02
CA VAL A 171 -1.86 7.84 -4.13
C VAL A 171 -2.26 6.63 -4.98
N ILE A 172 -1.73 5.45 -4.66
CA ILE A 172 -2.11 4.17 -5.28
C ILE A 172 -2.70 3.27 -4.20
N ALA A 173 -3.96 2.86 -4.34
CA ALA A 173 -4.65 2.03 -3.36
C ALA A 173 -5.52 0.95 -4.03
N GLN A 174 -6.30 0.18 -3.25
CA GLN A 174 -7.32 -0.69 -3.85
C GLN A 174 -8.38 0.14 -4.56
N LYS A 175 -9.03 -0.47 -5.57
CA LYS A 175 -10.01 0.22 -6.42
C LYS A 175 -11.11 0.95 -5.64
N ALA A 176 -11.78 0.26 -4.72
CA ALA A 176 -12.86 0.84 -3.92
C ALA A 176 -12.39 2.03 -3.06
N VAL A 177 -11.19 1.94 -2.48
CA VAL A 177 -10.60 3.01 -1.67
C VAL A 177 -10.26 4.21 -2.55
N SER A 178 -9.67 3.96 -3.72
CA SER A 178 -9.29 5.01 -4.68
C SER A 178 -10.52 5.74 -5.23
N GLU A 179 -11.57 5.00 -5.60
CA GLU A 179 -12.85 5.56 -6.05
C GLU A 179 -13.53 6.37 -4.95
N TRP A 180 -13.54 5.87 -3.71
CA TRP A 180 -14.06 6.60 -2.58
C TRP A 180 -13.29 7.91 -2.34
N LEU A 181 -11.96 7.87 -2.38
CA LEU A 181 -11.11 9.05 -2.21
C LEU A 181 -11.41 10.12 -3.27
N ARG A 182 -11.54 9.75 -4.55
CA ARG A 182 -11.93 10.68 -5.63
C ARG A 182 -13.29 11.31 -5.38
N THR A 183 -14.25 10.49 -4.96
CA THR A 183 -15.65 10.92 -4.80
C THR A 183 -15.84 11.84 -3.60
N ASN A 184 -15.00 11.68 -2.56
CA ASN A 184 -15.09 12.46 -1.31
C ASN A 184 -14.16 13.68 -1.30
N GLY A 185 -13.73 14.15 -2.48
CA GLY A 185 -12.99 15.40 -2.66
C GLY A 185 -11.58 15.36 -2.07
N LEU A 186 -10.59 15.13 -2.91
CA LEU A 186 -9.18 15.40 -2.58
C LEU A 186 -8.77 16.73 -3.20
N PRO A 187 -7.81 17.46 -2.59
CA PRO A 187 -7.20 18.63 -3.22
C PRO A 187 -6.64 18.30 -4.62
N ASP A 188 -6.67 19.28 -5.54
CA ASP A 188 -6.24 19.11 -6.95
C ASP A 188 -4.79 18.58 -7.10
N GLY A 189 -3.93 18.84 -6.10
CA GLY A 189 -2.56 18.33 -6.05
C GLY A 189 -2.43 16.84 -5.73
N ILE A 190 -3.53 16.13 -5.43
CA ILE A 190 -3.52 14.72 -5.06
C ILE A 190 -4.18 13.89 -6.15
N ALA A 191 -3.37 13.21 -6.95
CA ALA A 191 -3.87 12.22 -7.91
C ALA A 191 -4.11 10.86 -7.22
N THR A 192 -5.05 10.08 -7.74
CA THR A 192 -5.36 8.74 -7.21
C THR A 192 -5.46 7.70 -8.31
N GLU A 193 -4.75 6.60 -8.15
CA GLU A 193 -4.84 5.41 -9.01
C GLU A 193 -5.06 4.15 -8.19
N HIS A 194 -5.37 3.06 -8.88
CA HIS A 194 -5.56 1.77 -8.23
C HIS A 194 -4.65 0.69 -8.81
N PHE A 195 -4.32 -0.30 -7.97
CA PHE A 195 -3.57 -1.48 -8.40
C PHE A 195 -4.20 -2.14 -9.63
N ASN A 196 -3.36 -2.70 -10.50
CA ASN A 196 -3.70 -3.29 -11.80
C ASN A 196 -4.16 -2.28 -12.87
N ASN A 197 -4.13 -0.96 -12.59
CA ASN A 197 -4.44 0.09 -13.56
C ASN A 197 -3.33 1.15 -13.68
N VAL A 198 -2.13 0.84 -13.16
CA VAL A 198 -0.99 1.78 -13.16
C VAL A 198 0.00 1.50 -14.30
N ALA A 199 -0.02 0.30 -14.88
CA ALA A 199 0.88 -0.06 -15.98
C ALA A 199 0.67 0.86 -17.19
N GLY A 200 1.77 1.37 -17.75
CA GLY A 200 1.76 2.25 -18.92
C GLY A 200 1.51 3.74 -18.65
N LEU A 201 1.25 4.14 -17.40
CA LEU A 201 1.09 5.56 -17.05
C LEU A 201 2.45 6.23 -16.81
N ASP A 202 2.75 7.30 -17.56
CA ASP A 202 3.99 8.11 -17.41
C ASP A 202 3.73 9.51 -16.82
N GLN A 203 2.46 9.89 -16.63
CA GLN A 203 2.07 11.24 -16.18
C GLN A 203 2.53 11.59 -14.76
N TYR A 204 2.97 10.62 -13.96
CA TYR A 204 3.36 10.80 -12.56
C TYR A 204 4.87 10.93 -12.35
N ARG A 205 5.66 11.08 -13.41
CA ARG A 205 7.12 11.20 -13.31
C ARG A 205 7.61 12.39 -12.48
N ALA A 206 6.81 13.45 -12.36
CA ALA A 206 7.18 14.72 -11.72
C ALA A 206 6.53 14.94 -10.33
N VAL A 207 5.85 13.94 -9.76
CA VAL A 207 5.22 14.10 -8.43
C VAL A 207 6.29 14.29 -7.34
N ARG A 208 6.02 15.11 -6.33
CA ARG A 208 6.90 15.27 -5.15
C ARG A 208 6.81 14.05 -4.22
N GLY A 209 5.64 13.40 -4.18
CA GLY A 209 5.37 12.26 -3.32
C GLY A 209 4.57 11.14 -3.99
N LEU A 210 4.79 9.92 -3.55
CA LEU A 210 3.98 8.74 -3.92
C LEU A 210 3.61 7.97 -2.65
N ILE A 211 2.32 7.66 -2.46
CA ILE A 211 1.81 6.92 -1.32
C ILE A 211 1.15 5.65 -1.84
N VAL A 212 1.62 4.48 -1.41
CA VAL A 212 0.96 3.20 -1.68
C VAL A 212 0.22 2.73 -0.44
N VAL A 213 -1.07 2.44 -0.59
CA VAL A 213 -1.94 2.03 0.52
C VAL A 213 -2.40 0.58 0.34
N GLY A 214 -1.98 -0.27 1.28
CA GLY A 214 -2.26 -1.70 1.26
C GLY A 214 -1.54 -2.41 0.13
N ARG A 215 -2.10 -3.54 -0.31
CA ARG A 215 -1.56 -4.39 -1.37
C ARG A 215 -2.63 -5.30 -1.95
N THR A 216 -2.37 -5.83 -3.14
CA THR A 216 -3.07 -6.97 -3.73
C THR A 216 -2.58 -8.25 -3.05
N LEU A 217 -3.48 -9.05 -2.46
CA LEU A 217 -3.12 -10.35 -1.89
C LEU A 217 -4.13 -11.40 -2.38
N PRO A 218 -3.74 -12.32 -3.28
CA PRO A 218 -4.62 -13.38 -3.74
C PRO A 218 -4.87 -14.42 -2.64
N SER A 219 -5.95 -15.19 -2.73
CA SER A 219 -6.18 -16.31 -1.80
C SER A 219 -5.23 -17.49 -2.08
N PRO A 220 -4.96 -18.37 -1.09
CA PRO A 220 -4.17 -19.58 -1.29
C PRO A 220 -4.65 -20.40 -2.50
N VAL A 221 -5.94 -20.70 -2.55
CA VAL A 221 -6.58 -21.44 -3.66
C VAL A 221 -6.31 -20.80 -5.03
N ALA A 222 -6.26 -19.46 -5.11
CA ALA A 222 -5.99 -18.79 -6.38
C ALA A 222 -4.53 -18.95 -6.83
N VAL A 223 -3.56 -18.90 -5.91
CA VAL A 223 -2.14 -19.07 -6.25
C VAL A 223 -1.76 -20.53 -6.46
N GLU A 224 -2.37 -21.46 -5.72
CA GLU A 224 -2.26 -22.91 -5.95
C GLU A 224 -2.78 -23.29 -7.33
N ALA A 225 -3.90 -22.68 -7.76
CA ALA A 225 -4.43 -22.85 -9.11
C ALA A 225 -3.49 -22.35 -10.21
N LEU A 226 -2.80 -21.23 -9.97
CA LEU A 226 -1.79 -20.69 -10.88
C LEU A 226 -0.55 -21.59 -10.92
N ALA A 227 -0.06 -22.01 -9.76
CA ALA A 227 1.07 -22.93 -9.66
C ALA A 227 0.78 -24.25 -10.37
N GLY A 228 -0.40 -24.83 -10.15
CA GLY A 228 -0.80 -26.06 -10.84
C GLY A 228 -0.95 -25.91 -12.35
N ALA A 229 -1.39 -24.74 -12.82
CA ALA A 229 -1.38 -24.44 -14.25
C ALA A 229 0.07 -24.37 -14.79
N VAL A 230 0.97 -23.66 -14.09
CA VAL A 230 2.38 -23.48 -14.45
C VAL A 230 3.11 -24.82 -14.52
N THR A 231 3.03 -25.62 -13.45
CA THR A 231 3.83 -26.83 -13.28
C THR A 231 3.19 -28.08 -13.87
N GLY A 232 1.85 -28.12 -13.98
CA GLY A 232 1.14 -29.34 -14.34
C GLY A 232 0.85 -30.28 -13.17
N ARG A 233 1.51 -30.09 -12.02
CA ARG A 233 1.33 -30.86 -10.78
C ARG A 233 0.51 -30.08 -9.75
N GLU A 234 -0.14 -30.80 -8.85
CA GLU A 234 -0.73 -30.18 -7.66
C GLU A 234 0.35 -29.43 -6.85
N ALA A 235 0.00 -28.25 -6.35
CA ALA A 235 0.82 -27.47 -5.44
C ALA A 235 0.70 -28.02 -4.01
N ASP A 236 1.64 -27.70 -3.13
CA ASP A 236 1.49 -28.03 -1.70
C ASP A 236 0.34 -27.21 -1.09
N LEU A 237 -0.85 -27.79 -1.05
CA LEU A 237 -2.09 -27.10 -0.69
C LEU A 237 -2.05 -26.62 0.77
N ILE A 238 -2.51 -25.39 0.98
CA ILE A 238 -2.91 -24.94 2.30
C ILE A 238 -4.29 -25.57 2.63
N PRO A 239 -4.50 -26.12 3.83
CA PRO A 239 -5.76 -26.75 4.19
C PRO A 239 -6.97 -25.83 3.96
N ALA A 240 -8.08 -26.43 3.54
CA ALA A 240 -9.29 -25.68 3.21
C ALA A 240 -9.79 -24.85 4.41
N GLY A 241 -9.98 -23.54 4.20
CA GLY A 241 -10.41 -22.61 5.23
C GLY A 241 -9.26 -21.95 6.00
N GLU A 242 -8.03 -22.41 5.84
CA GLU A 242 -6.85 -21.77 6.40
C GLU A 242 -6.32 -20.62 5.50
N TRP A 243 -5.43 -19.82 6.07
CA TRP A 243 -4.77 -18.71 5.38
C TRP A 243 -3.25 -18.90 5.38
N TYR A 244 -2.52 -18.06 4.64
CA TYR A 244 -1.06 -18.15 4.57
C TYR A 244 -0.40 -18.13 5.95
N PRO A 245 0.61 -18.99 6.19
CA PRO A 245 1.52 -18.79 7.31
C PRO A 245 2.23 -17.44 7.20
N LYS A 246 2.61 -16.89 8.36
CA LYS A 246 3.21 -15.55 8.46
C LYS A 246 4.57 -15.59 9.15
N PRO A 247 5.61 -16.15 8.51
CA PRO A 247 6.95 -16.05 9.05
C PRO A 247 7.37 -14.58 9.18
N VAL A 248 8.20 -14.30 10.19
CA VAL A 248 8.83 -12.99 10.35
C VAL A 248 9.90 -12.82 9.27
N ARG A 249 9.78 -11.77 8.46
CA ARG A 249 10.78 -11.34 7.47
C ARG A 249 11.43 -10.04 7.92
N GLY A 250 12.71 -9.85 7.57
CA GLY A 250 13.47 -8.65 7.93
C GLY A 250 13.32 -7.54 6.90
N LEU A 251 12.85 -6.37 7.32
CA LEU A 251 12.86 -5.16 6.53
C LEU A 251 14.26 -4.51 6.56
N ARG A 252 14.81 -4.20 5.39
CA ARG A 252 16.12 -3.57 5.26
C ARG A 252 15.99 -2.06 5.47
N THR A 253 16.56 -1.56 6.56
CA THR A 253 16.59 -0.13 6.88
C THR A 253 17.96 0.49 6.58
N ARG A 254 18.00 1.77 6.25
CA ARG A 254 19.27 2.48 5.96
C ARG A 254 20.18 2.61 7.19
N ASP A 255 19.61 2.65 8.39
CA ASP A 255 20.36 2.70 9.64
C ASP A 255 20.95 1.34 10.07
N GLY A 256 20.70 0.28 9.29
CA GLY A 256 21.22 -1.07 9.52
C GLY A 256 20.52 -1.84 10.63
N LYS A 257 19.44 -1.29 11.22
CA LYS A 257 18.65 -1.96 12.27
C LYS A 257 17.45 -2.69 11.66
N PRO A 258 17.50 -4.03 11.49
CA PRO A 258 16.42 -4.75 10.84
C PRO A 258 15.14 -4.64 11.66
N VAL A 259 14.02 -4.37 10.98
CA VAL A 259 12.68 -4.43 11.57
C VAL A 259 12.02 -5.73 11.15
N GLY A 260 11.60 -6.55 12.12
CA GLY A 260 10.90 -7.80 11.86
C GLY A 260 9.44 -7.55 11.52
N LEU A 261 8.93 -8.22 10.48
CA LEU A 261 7.56 -8.06 10.02
C LEU A 261 6.96 -9.40 9.62
N GLU A 262 5.81 -9.75 10.18
CA GLU A 262 5.05 -10.93 9.78
C GLU A 262 4.51 -10.76 8.36
N CYS A 263 4.92 -11.66 7.45
CA CYS A 263 4.55 -11.60 6.04
C CYS A 263 3.98 -12.93 5.57
N GLU A 264 2.81 -12.88 4.95
CA GLU A 264 2.15 -14.01 4.29
C GLU A 264 3.10 -14.66 3.28
N THR A 265 3.29 -15.96 3.43
CA THR A 265 4.15 -16.79 2.58
C THR A 265 3.40 -18.07 2.25
N HIS A 266 3.49 -18.55 1.02
CA HIS A 266 2.97 -19.88 0.67
C HIS A 266 4.07 -20.94 0.83
N PRO A 267 3.77 -22.16 1.32
CA PRO A 267 4.77 -23.23 1.47
C PRO A 267 5.29 -23.76 0.12
N ASP A 268 4.43 -23.97 -0.89
CA ASP A 268 4.87 -24.30 -2.25
C ASP A 268 5.62 -23.10 -2.89
N PRO A 269 6.88 -23.28 -3.35
CA PRO A 269 7.68 -22.19 -3.90
C PRO A 269 7.12 -21.54 -5.17
N ILE A 270 6.41 -22.28 -6.02
CA ILE A 270 5.84 -21.75 -7.26
C ILE A 270 4.58 -20.95 -6.95
N ALA A 271 3.76 -21.44 -6.03
CA ALA A 271 2.62 -20.70 -5.53
C ALA A 271 3.06 -19.42 -4.78
N ASP A 272 4.13 -19.45 -3.99
CA ASP A 272 4.68 -18.24 -3.36
C ASP A 272 5.24 -17.27 -4.40
N ALA A 273 5.91 -17.76 -5.45
CA ALA A 273 6.36 -16.93 -6.56
C ALA A 273 5.19 -16.27 -7.30
N CYS A 274 4.09 -16.99 -7.55
CA CYS A 274 2.86 -16.43 -8.12
C CYS A 274 2.24 -15.37 -7.19
N ARG A 275 2.17 -15.66 -5.88
CA ARG A 275 1.69 -14.73 -4.85
C ARG A 275 2.54 -13.45 -4.84
N TRP A 276 3.86 -13.60 -4.83
CA TRP A 276 4.82 -12.50 -4.82
C TRP A 276 4.65 -11.60 -6.05
N GLN A 277 4.51 -12.18 -7.24
CA GLN A 277 4.27 -11.43 -8.47
C GLN A 277 2.99 -10.58 -8.39
N ILE A 278 1.90 -11.16 -7.89
CA ILE A 278 0.62 -10.46 -7.76
C ILE A 278 0.65 -9.39 -6.66
N CYS A 279 1.47 -9.57 -5.62
CA CYS A 279 1.49 -8.74 -4.42
C CYS A 279 2.67 -7.77 -4.41
N GLU A 280 3.86 -8.25 -4.06
CA GLU A 280 5.10 -7.48 -3.99
C GLU A 280 5.53 -6.91 -5.36
N GLY A 281 5.36 -7.68 -6.43
CA GLY A 281 5.65 -7.24 -7.80
C GLY A 281 4.78 -6.04 -8.21
N GLU A 282 3.47 -6.14 -8.00
CA GLU A 282 2.55 -5.03 -8.28
C GLU A 282 2.88 -3.77 -7.46
N LEU A 283 3.30 -3.92 -6.19
CA LEU A 283 3.75 -2.79 -5.37
C LEU A 283 5.01 -2.14 -5.93
N MET A 284 6.00 -2.92 -6.35
CA MET A 284 7.22 -2.41 -6.97
C MET A 284 6.92 -1.68 -8.30
N GLN A 285 6.01 -2.22 -9.11
CA GLN A 285 5.53 -1.56 -10.32
C GLN A 285 4.80 -0.25 -10.05
N ALA A 286 3.98 -0.21 -8.98
CA ALA A 286 3.30 1.00 -8.51
C ALA A 286 4.29 2.07 -8.05
N ILE A 287 5.29 1.69 -7.23
CA ILE A 287 6.37 2.59 -6.80
C ILE A 287 7.15 3.14 -8.00
N GLY A 288 7.41 2.30 -9.00
CA GLY A 288 8.13 2.68 -10.22
C GLY A 288 7.47 3.81 -11.02
N ARG A 289 6.18 4.12 -10.79
CA ARG A 289 5.46 5.20 -11.49
C ARG A 289 6.02 6.59 -11.21
N ALA A 290 6.59 6.81 -10.04
CA ALA A 290 7.21 8.08 -9.69
C ALA A 290 8.63 8.26 -10.26
N ARG A 291 9.17 7.25 -10.96
CA ARG A 291 10.49 7.27 -11.64
C ARG A 291 11.64 7.66 -10.70
N GLY A 292 11.70 7.05 -9.52
CA GLY A 292 12.68 7.37 -8.46
C GLY A 292 14.15 7.38 -8.92
N VAL A 293 14.53 6.47 -9.83
CA VAL A 293 15.89 6.38 -10.40
C VAL A 293 16.29 7.65 -11.18
N ASN A 294 15.33 8.35 -11.77
CA ASN A 294 15.60 9.52 -12.61
C ASN A 294 15.63 10.84 -11.82
N ARG A 295 15.41 10.80 -10.49
CA ARG A 295 15.34 12.00 -9.66
C ARG A 295 16.73 12.56 -9.38
N THR A 296 16.78 13.87 -9.21
CA THR A 296 17.97 14.65 -8.86
C THR A 296 17.75 15.39 -7.54
N ALA A 297 18.77 16.09 -7.06
CA ALA A 297 18.63 16.95 -5.88
C ALA A 297 17.62 18.09 -6.06
N ALA A 298 17.34 18.51 -7.30
CA ALA A 298 16.39 19.57 -7.61
C ALA A 298 14.92 19.11 -7.59
N ASP A 299 14.66 17.81 -7.79
CA ASP A 299 13.33 17.22 -7.88
C ASP A 299 13.19 15.92 -7.04
N PRO A 300 13.47 16.00 -5.72
CA PRO A 300 13.46 14.82 -4.87
C PRO A 300 12.07 14.16 -4.78
N LEU A 301 12.06 12.89 -4.39
CA LEU A 301 10.83 12.09 -4.26
C LEU A 301 10.72 11.49 -2.85
N ASP A 302 9.54 11.62 -2.25
CA ASP A 302 9.17 10.88 -1.04
C ASP A 302 8.22 9.74 -1.40
N ILE A 303 8.52 8.53 -0.95
CA ILE A 303 7.65 7.35 -1.12
C ILE A 303 7.19 6.89 0.25
N ASP A 304 5.89 6.74 0.43
CA ASP A 304 5.29 6.13 1.59
C ASP A 304 4.66 4.77 1.23
N ILE A 305 5.07 3.72 1.93
CA ILE A 305 4.50 2.38 1.79
C ILE A 305 3.70 2.08 3.04
N ILE A 306 2.37 2.14 2.95
CA ILE A 306 1.47 1.86 4.06
C ILE A 306 0.99 0.42 3.88
N ALA A 307 1.79 -0.56 4.30
CA ALA A 307 1.50 -1.99 4.23
C ALA A 307 2.49 -2.83 5.06
N ASN A 308 2.01 -3.98 5.56
CA ASN A 308 2.89 -4.98 6.16
C ASN A 308 3.47 -5.89 5.06
N VAL A 309 4.57 -5.47 4.45
CA VAL A 309 5.24 -6.16 3.35
C VAL A 309 6.76 -5.96 3.40
N VAL A 310 7.54 -6.94 2.96
CA VAL A 310 8.99 -6.76 2.75
C VAL A 310 9.27 -6.73 1.26
N LEU A 311 9.67 -5.57 0.76
CA LEU A 311 10.03 -5.35 -0.64
C LEU A 311 11.55 -5.40 -0.82
N PRO A 312 12.07 -5.70 -2.03
CA PRO A 312 13.50 -5.66 -2.33
C PRO A 312 14.03 -4.22 -2.45
N LEU A 313 13.79 -3.40 -1.43
CA LEU A 313 14.20 -2.01 -1.34
C LEU A 313 14.69 -1.69 0.07
N THR A 314 15.59 -0.72 0.18
CA THR A 314 16.02 -0.19 1.48
C THR A 314 15.09 0.95 1.88
N VAL A 315 14.50 0.87 3.07
CA VAL A 315 13.69 1.97 3.63
C VAL A 315 14.57 2.91 4.45
N ASP A 316 14.25 4.20 4.44
CA ASP A 316 14.90 5.19 5.30
C ASP A 316 14.32 5.16 6.71
N VAL A 317 13.01 4.96 6.82
CA VAL A 317 12.29 4.92 8.10
C VAL A 317 11.23 3.84 8.04
N ALA A 318 11.14 3.04 9.10
CA ALA A 318 10.02 2.14 9.37
C ALA A 318 9.34 2.57 10.66
N GLU A 319 8.07 2.93 10.61
CA GLU A 319 7.33 3.45 11.77
C GLU A 319 5.95 2.80 11.90
N ALA A 320 5.50 2.62 13.14
CA ALA A 320 4.17 2.07 13.39
C ALA A 320 3.06 3.04 12.95
N TRP A 321 1.93 2.49 12.57
CA TRP A 321 0.74 3.22 12.17
C TRP A 321 0.26 4.17 13.26
N ASN A 322 0.46 5.46 13.03
CA ASN A 322 -0.03 6.55 13.88
C ASN A 322 -0.60 7.66 12.97
N PRO A 323 -1.84 7.51 12.48
CA PRO A 323 -2.41 8.41 11.49
C PRO A 323 -2.74 9.78 12.10
N ALA A 324 -2.76 10.79 11.24
CA ALA A 324 -3.29 12.10 11.59
C ALA A 324 -4.77 12.04 11.97
N GLY A 325 -5.25 13.02 12.73
CA GLY A 325 -6.66 13.11 13.12
C GLY A 325 -7.49 14.01 12.20
N GLU A 326 -8.74 14.22 12.65
CA GLU A 326 -9.76 15.00 11.96
C GLU A 326 -9.34 16.47 11.73
N GLU A 327 -8.42 17.01 12.53
CA GLU A 327 -7.85 18.35 12.32
C GLU A 327 -7.21 18.53 10.94
N THR A 328 -6.78 17.45 10.29
CA THR A 328 -6.10 17.53 9.00
C THR A 328 -7.00 18.08 7.90
N GLU A 329 -8.32 17.89 8.00
CA GLU A 329 -9.30 18.46 7.06
C GLU A 329 -9.37 19.99 7.17
N MET A 330 -9.12 20.54 8.36
CA MET A 330 -8.98 21.99 8.56
C MET A 330 -7.63 22.48 8.00
N GLN A 331 -6.55 21.77 8.34
CA GLN A 331 -5.19 22.15 7.95
C GLN A 331 -4.95 22.13 6.44
N VAL A 332 -5.60 21.20 5.71
CA VAL A 332 -5.45 21.12 4.26
C VAL A 332 -6.10 22.30 3.56
N GLU A 333 -7.22 22.80 4.09
CA GLU A 333 -7.86 24.04 3.63
C GLU A 333 -7.11 25.30 4.11
N GLY A 334 -6.06 25.15 4.91
CA GLY A 334 -5.23 26.24 5.38
C GLY A 334 -5.89 27.09 6.47
N ILE A 335 -6.92 26.59 7.16
CA ILE A 335 -7.59 27.32 8.24
C ILE A 335 -8.05 26.39 9.36
N CYS A 336 -7.73 26.75 10.60
CA CYS A 336 -8.05 26.01 11.80
C CYS A 336 -8.94 26.85 12.73
N LEU A 337 -10.12 26.33 13.08
CA LEU A 337 -11.07 27.00 13.96
C LEU A 337 -11.06 26.38 15.37
N ASN A 338 -11.16 27.21 16.41
CA ASN A 338 -11.21 26.73 17.79
C ASN A 338 -12.64 26.47 18.31
N SER A 339 -13.66 26.93 17.58
CA SER A 339 -15.05 26.91 18.01
C SER A 339 -15.78 25.67 17.47
N PRO A 340 -16.26 24.75 18.34
CA PRO A 340 -16.94 23.53 17.90
C PRO A 340 -18.17 23.76 17.01
N ALA A 341 -18.88 24.87 17.24
CA ALA A 341 -20.05 25.23 16.44
C ALA A 341 -19.66 25.63 15.01
N ASP A 342 -18.54 26.34 14.84
CA ASP A 342 -18.08 26.77 13.51
C ASP A 342 -17.38 25.63 12.77
N MET A 343 -16.69 24.74 13.49
CA MET A 343 -16.16 23.50 12.92
C MET A 343 -17.29 22.65 12.32
N THR A 344 -18.40 22.51 13.04
CA THR A 344 -19.60 21.78 12.58
C THR A 344 -20.21 22.45 11.34
N ALA A 345 -20.28 23.78 11.31
CA ALA A 345 -20.83 24.52 10.18
C ALA A 345 -19.93 24.47 8.94
N ALA A 346 -18.60 24.56 9.11
CA ALA A 346 -17.65 24.57 8.01
C ALA A 346 -17.36 23.16 7.46
N TRP A 347 -17.34 22.13 8.31
CA TRP A 347 -17.07 20.74 7.94
C TRP A 347 -18.11 19.75 8.52
N PRO A 348 -19.39 19.83 8.07
CA PRO A 348 -20.46 18.97 8.58
C PRO A 348 -20.21 17.47 8.30
N GLY A 349 -19.43 17.13 7.26
CA GLY A 349 -19.06 15.74 6.97
C GLY A 349 -18.06 15.14 7.99
N VAL A 350 -17.26 15.99 8.63
CA VAL A 350 -16.24 15.58 9.63
C VAL A 350 -16.83 15.68 11.04
N TRP A 351 -17.51 16.79 11.32
CA TRP A 351 -18.23 17.03 12.57
C TRP A 351 -19.72 17.26 12.28
N PRO A 352 -20.55 16.19 12.27
CA PRO A 352 -21.98 16.30 11.97
C PRO A 352 -22.77 17.09 13.01
N ASN A 353 -22.26 17.19 14.24
CA ASN A 353 -22.89 17.97 15.29
C ASN A 353 -21.84 18.55 16.25
N THR A 354 -22.25 19.61 16.97
CA THR A 354 -21.40 20.34 17.91
C THR A 354 -20.88 19.47 19.05
N GLU A 355 -21.63 18.46 19.49
CA GLU A 355 -21.20 17.57 20.57
C GLU A 355 -20.04 16.66 20.15
N ILE A 356 -20.02 16.20 18.89
CA ILE A 356 -18.88 15.46 18.32
C ILE A 356 -17.65 16.36 18.27
N ALA A 357 -17.78 17.61 17.81
CA ALA A 357 -16.67 18.57 17.78
C ALA A 357 -16.14 18.91 19.19
N LYS A 358 -17.03 19.08 20.18
CA LYS A 358 -16.65 19.29 21.59
C LYS A 358 -15.90 18.07 22.16
N LYS A 359 -16.44 16.86 21.98
CA LYS A 359 -15.80 15.62 22.44
C LYS A 359 -14.44 15.42 21.80
N TRP A 360 -14.33 15.70 20.50
CA TRP A 360 -13.05 15.68 19.81
C TRP A 360 -12.03 16.63 20.47
N ARG A 361 -12.43 17.88 20.72
CA ARG A 361 -11.58 18.89 21.36
C ARG A 361 -11.15 18.47 22.77
N GLN A 362 -12.08 17.96 23.58
CA GLN A 362 -11.79 17.45 24.93
C GLN A 362 -10.78 16.29 24.91
N ARG A 363 -10.91 15.35 23.97
CA ARG A 363 -9.93 14.26 23.81
C ARG A 363 -8.54 14.79 23.50
N ARG A 364 -8.44 15.79 22.62
CA ARG A 364 -7.16 16.42 22.27
C ARG A 364 -6.53 17.21 23.41
N GLU A 365 -7.34 17.92 24.20
CA GLU A 365 -6.87 18.63 25.39
C GLU A 365 -6.38 17.65 26.49
N ALA A 366 -6.86 16.41 26.49
CA ALA A 366 -6.47 15.39 27.48
C ALA A 366 -5.25 14.52 27.05
N GLU A 367 -4.76 14.63 25.81
CA GLU A 367 -3.60 13.88 25.34
C GLU A 367 -2.30 14.39 26.02
N PRO A 368 -1.41 13.51 26.53
CA PRO A 368 -0.16 13.92 27.16
C PRO A 368 0.71 14.72 26.18
N GLY A 369 1.03 15.97 26.53
CA GLY A 369 1.61 16.98 25.62
C GLY A 369 0.73 18.23 25.44
N HIS A 370 -0.49 18.22 26.01
CA HIS A 370 -1.45 19.33 25.98
C HIS A 370 -1.88 19.77 27.40
N THR A 371 -0.94 19.91 28.33
CA THR A 371 -1.26 20.40 29.69
C THR A 371 -1.69 21.88 29.66
N GLY A 372 -2.87 22.13 30.24
CA GLY A 372 -3.66 23.37 30.19
C GLY A 372 -3.06 24.60 30.90
N THR A 373 -1.76 24.84 30.79
CA THR A 373 -1.11 26.08 31.24
C THR A 373 -0.29 26.77 30.15
N ASN A 374 -0.26 26.22 28.93
CA ASN A 374 0.28 26.88 27.74
C ASN A 374 -0.60 26.54 26.53
N PRO A 375 -1.70 27.29 26.29
CA PRO A 375 -2.38 27.16 25.01
C PRO A 375 -1.36 27.64 23.96
N TYR A 376 -1.00 26.80 22.99
CA TYR A 376 -0.27 27.18 21.77
C TYR A 376 1.28 27.18 21.70
N LYS A 377 2.07 26.56 22.58
CA LYS A 377 3.54 26.53 22.37
C LYS A 377 4.18 25.14 22.24
N GLU A 378 4.90 25.01 21.14
CA GLU A 378 6.02 24.12 20.82
C GLU A 378 5.74 22.73 20.21
N ASP A 379 4.86 21.87 20.74
CA ASP A 379 4.82 20.46 20.26
C ASP A 379 3.46 19.93 19.77
N SER A 380 2.45 20.80 19.55
CA SER A 380 1.19 20.36 18.93
C SER A 380 1.23 20.49 17.41
N TYR A 381 0.61 19.54 16.71
CA TYR A 381 0.47 19.40 15.24
C TYR A 381 -0.06 20.66 14.48
N ILE A 382 -0.32 21.76 15.19
CA ILE A 382 -0.52 23.13 14.68
C ILE A 382 0.81 23.82 14.30
N GLY A 383 1.98 23.26 14.67
CA GLY A 383 3.30 23.79 14.33
C GLY A 383 3.64 23.81 12.82
N LYS A 384 2.79 23.23 11.96
CA LYS A 384 2.99 23.17 10.50
C LYS A 384 2.04 24.05 9.67
N CYS A 385 1.07 24.74 10.29
CA CYS A 385 0.39 25.84 9.61
C CYS A 385 1.18 27.13 9.88
N PRO A 386 1.67 27.85 8.85
CA PRO A 386 2.22 29.20 9.00
C PRO A 386 1.21 30.07 9.74
N ARG A 387 1.61 30.56 10.92
CA ARG A 387 0.70 31.05 11.96
C ARG A 387 0.34 32.52 11.75
N VAL A 388 -0.82 32.79 11.16
CA VAL A 388 -1.48 34.08 11.39
C VAL A 388 -2.76 33.83 12.17
N ALA A 389 -2.76 34.27 13.43
CA ALA A 389 -3.93 34.19 14.29
C ALA A 389 -4.95 35.25 13.88
N PHE A 390 -6.23 34.92 14.02
CA PHE A 390 -7.31 35.87 13.79
C PHE A 390 -8.42 35.67 14.81
N ARG A 391 -9.18 36.74 15.01
CA ARG A 391 -10.39 36.77 15.83
C ARG A 391 -11.57 37.26 15.01
N TYR A 392 -12.73 36.65 15.23
CA TYR A 392 -13.95 36.96 14.49
C TYR A 392 -15.18 36.88 15.39
N GLN A 393 -16.25 37.55 14.95
CA GLN A 393 -17.52 37.59 15.65
C GLN A 393 -18.68 37.42 14.65
N ARG A 394 -19.59 36.48 14.96
CA ARG A 394 -20.83 36.27 14.18
C ARG A 394 -21.90 37.32 14.55
N PRO A 395 -22.83 37.63 13.65
CA PRO A 395 -23.92 38.58 13.90
C PRO A 395 -24.86 38.06 15.00
N GLY A 396 -25.34 38.97 15.85
CA GLY A 396 -26.32 38.68 16.90
C GLY A 396 -25.91 39.23 18.27
N ALA A 397 -26.92 39.68 19.04
CA ALA A 397 -26.70 40.16 20.40
C ALA A 397 -26.07 39.06 21.27
N ARG A 398 -25.00 39.41 22.01
CA ARG A 398 -24.23 38.52 22.92
C ARG A 398 -23.34 37.45 22.26
N GLN A 399 -23.06 37.52 20.95
CA GLN A 399 -22.04 36.64 20.35
C GLN A 399 -20.65 36.99 20.87
N LYS A 400 -19.89 35.98 21.30
CA LYS A 400 -18.52 36.15 21.81
C LYS A 400 -17.52 36.17 20.66
N TRP A 401 -16.38 36.82 20.87
CA TRP A 401 -15.20 36.68 20.01
C TRP A 401 -14.75 35.22 19.98
N ARG A 402 -14.42 34.75 18.78
CA ARG A 402 -13.90 33.41 18.51
C ARG A 402 -12.54 33.55 17.83
N THR A 403 -11.69 32.55 17.97
CA THR A 403 -10.33 32.57 17.45
C THR A 403 -10.10 31.44 16.44
N GLY A 404 -9.16 31.66 15.56
CA GLY A 404 -8.64 30.66 14.63
C GLY A 404 -7.24 31.04 14.15
N ALA A 405 -6.66 30.18 13.33
CA ALA A 405 -5.40 30.43 12.65
C ALA A 405 -5.53 30.05 11.18
N TYR A 406 -4.84 30.75 10.29
CA TYR A 406 -4.83 30.42 8.87
C TYR A 406 -3.41 30.51 8.28
N ASP A 407 -3.22 29.83 7.16
CA ASP A 407 -2.03 29.86 6.32
C ASP A 407 -2.24 30.87 5.17
N PRO A 408 -1.55 32.03 5.19
CA PRO A 408 -1.71 33.06 4.16
C PRO A 408 -1.34 32.61 2.75
N ALA A 409 -0.49 31.58 2.62
CA ALA A 409 -0.13 31.03 1.31
C ALA A 409 -1.28 30.22 0.67
N VAL A 410 -2.23 29.75 1.48
CA VAL A 410 -3.36 28.91 1.05
C VAL A 410 -4.66 29.71 1.02
N VAL A 411 -4.86 30.56 2.02
CA VAL A 411 -6.07 31.38 2.18
C VAL A 411 -5.67 32.86 2.14
N PRO A 412 -5.71 33.50 0.95
CA PRO A 412 -5.35 34.92 0.82
C PRO A 412 -6.32 35.85 1.55
N ASP A 413 -7.61 35.49 1.58
CA ASP A 413 -8.65 36.24 2.29
C ASP A 413 -9.39 35.33 3.29
N PRO A 414 -8.91 35.25 4.54
CA PRO A 414 -9.56 34.45 5.58
C PRO A 414 -10.95 34.96 5.94
N ARG A 415 -11.24 36.26 5.74
CA ARG A 415 -12.56 36.81 6.04
C ARG A 415 -13.57 36.32 5.01
N ALA A 416 -13.26 36.45 3.72
CA ALA A 416 -14.13 35.93 2.66
C ALA A 416 -14.33 34.42 2.77
N TRP A 417 -13.28 33.67 3.14
CA TRP A 417 -13.39 32.23 3.40
C TRP A 417 -14.41 31.95 4.52
N LEU A 418 -14.31 32.65 5.66
CA LEU A 418 -15.23 32.46 6.78
C LEU A 418 -16.66 32.87 6.41
N GLU A 419 -16.83 33.98 5.73
CA GLU A 419 -18.15 34.48 5.32
C GLU A 419 -18.85 33.51 4.34
N SER A 420 -18.09 32.84 3.47
CA SER A 420 -18.63 31.85 2.53
C SER A 420 -19.24 30.61 3.21
N ARG A 421 -18.69 30.18 4.37
CA ARG A 421 -19.13 28.97 5.08
C ARG A 421 -19.98 29.25 6.30
N LEU A 422 -19.70 30.32 7.03
CA LEU A 422 -20.36 30.68 8.29
C LEU A 422 -21.39 31.80 8.10
N GLY A 423 -21.53 32.36 6.90
CA GLY A 423 -22.35 33.55 6.66
C GLY A 423 -21.68 34.84 7.14
N PRO A 424 -22.36 35.99 7.02
CA PRO A 424 -21.76 37.31 7.23
C PRO A 424 -21.16 37.45 8.64
N LEU A 425 -20.01 38.11 8.76
CA LEU A 425 -19.34 38.39 10.02
C LEU A 425 -19.62 39.82 10.49
N SER A 426 -19.82 40.01 11.79
CA SER A 426 -20.00 41.34 12.40
C SER A 426 -18.67 42.06 12.61
N SER A 427 -17.60 41.30 12.89
CA SER A 427 -16.25 41.84 13.09
C SER A 427 -15.22 40.76 12.80
N PHE A 428 -14.10 41.14 12.18
CA PHE A 428 -12.98 40.27 11.86
C PHE A 428 -11.69 41.07 12.05
N HIS A 429 -10.72 40.53 12.78
CA HIS A 429 -9.41 41.16 13.00
C HIS A 429 -8.33 40.08 12.89
N ILE A 430 -7.29 40.38 12.13
CA ILE A 430 -6.06 39.60 12.11
C ILE A 430 -5.23 40.08 13.30
N GLU A 431 -4.74 39.16 14.13
CA GLU A 431 -3.80 39.50 15.18
C GLU A 431 -2.44 39.69 14.50
N GLU A 432 -1.90 40.92 14.52
CA GLU A 432 -0.53 41.17 14.05
C GLU A 432 0.39 40.21 14.76
N THR A 433 1.04 39.34 13.98
CA THR A 433 2.05 38.46 14.50
C THR A 433 3.21 39.36 14.89
N ALA A 434 3.45 39.53 16.20
CA ALA A 434 4.68 40.12 16.69
C ALA A 434 5.85 39.47 15.93
N GLU A 435 6.74 40.30 15.37
CA GLU A 435 7.95 39.82 14.72
C GLU A 435 8.55 38.70 15.56
N PRO A 436 9.02 37.59 14.96
CA PRO A 436 9.76 36.61 15.72
C PRO A 436 10.95 37.34 16.32
N SER A 437 10.93 37.57 17.64
CA SER A 437 12.07 38.09 18.37
C SER A 437 13.24 37.19 17.99
N ALA A 438 14.20 37.75 17.26
CA ALA A 438 15.47 37.12 17.01
C ALA A 438 16.15 36.93 18.36
N SER A 439 15.86 35.82 19.04
CA SER A 439 16.78 35.28 20.04
C SER A 439 18.00 34.79 19.27
N PRO A 440 19.20 35.08 19.80
CA PRO A 440 20.42 35.02 19.02
C PRO A 440 20.61 33.60 18.48
N ALA A 441 21.08 33.53 17.24
CA ALA A 441 21.59 32.30 16.66
C ALA A 441 22.52 31.65 17.68
N ALA A 442 22.01 30.63 18.38
CA ALA A 442 22.85 29.71 19.10
C ALA A 442 23.67 29.03 18.03
N ASP A 443 24.94 29.41 18.00
CA ASP A 443 26.01 28.86 17.19
C ASP A 443 26.04 27.34 17.40
N ARG A 444 25.18 26.62 16.66
CA ARG A 444 25.26 25.17 16.54
C ARG A 444 26.36 24.92 15.53
N GLN A 445 27.60 25.01 16.02
CA GLN A 445 28.70 24.25 15.47
C GLN A 445 28.19 22.84 15.17
N PRO A 446 28.39 22.30 13.96
CA PRO A 446 28.09 20.92 13.70
C PRO A 446 28.94 20.10 14.66
N ALA A 447 28.29 19.36 15.57
CA ALA A 447 28.96 18.35 16.35
C ALA A 447 29.62 17.37 15.37
N ARG A 448 30.92 17.55 15.15
CA ARG A 448 31.80 16.52 14.61
C ARG A 448 31.78 15.37 15.60
N SER A 449 30.77 14.51 15.55
CA SER A 449 30.94 13.15 16.04
C SER A 449 31.82 12.45 15.01
N ALA A 450 33.04 12.15 15.41
CA ALA A 450 33.90 11.25 14.68
C ALA A 450 33.23 9.87 14.68
N ALA A 451 32.39 9.61 13.69
CA ALA A 451 32.03 8.25 13.33
C ALA A 451 33.32 7.53 12.91
N PRO A 452 33.52 6.26 13.30
CA PRO A 452 34.65 5.48 12.77
C PRO A 452 34.58 5.53 11.24
N HIS A 453 35.69 5.84 10.60
CA HIS A 453 35.83 5.68 9.16
C HIS A 453 35.60 4.19 8.84
N TRP A 454 34.40 3.86 8.36
CA TRP A 454 34.18 2.57 7.72
C TRP A 454 34.43 2.82 6.25
N HIS A 455 35.43 2.14 5.69
CA HIS A 455 35.74 2.18 4.26
C HIS A 455 34.44 2.00 3.47
N ARG A 456 34.15 2.92 2.54
CA ARG A 456 33.05 2.74 1.58
C ARG A 456 33.47 1.59 0.66
N ALA A 457 32.51 0.87 0.08
CA ALA A 457 32.81 -0.19 -0.87
C ALA A 457 33.64 0.29 -2.09
N ILE A 458 33.63 1.60 -2.38
CA ILE A 458 34.42 2.24 -3.42
C ILE A 458 35.90 2.45 -3.02
N ASP A 459 36.22 2.34 -1.73
CA ASP A 459 37.56 2.52 -1.17
C ASP A 459 38.33 1.18 -1.04
N CYS A 460 37.70 0.06 -1.43
CA CYS A 460 38.31 -1.27 -1.43
C CYS A 460 38.77 -1.66 -2.84
N ASP A 461 39.93 -2.32 -2.93
CA ASP A 461 40.43 -2.90 -4.18
C ASP A 461 39.34 -3.78 -4.86
N PRO A 462 38.99 -3.54 -6.14
CA PRO A 462 38.01 -4.34 -6.88
C PRO A 462 38.31 -5.86 -6.86
N GLY A 463 39.57 -6.25 -6.73
CA GLY A 463 40.00 -7.66 -6.61
C GLY A 463 39.70 -8.31 -5.25
N LEU A 464 39.46 -7.51 -4.20
CA LEU A 464 39.12 -7.98 -2.85
C LEU A 464 37.60 -8.19 -2.67
N VAL A 465 36.77 -7.45 -3.41
CA VAL A 465 35.31 -7.58 -3.38
C VAL A 465 34.83 -8.88 -4.06
N VAL A 466 35.62 -9.44 -4.98
CA VAL A 466 35.33 -10.70 -5.69
C VAL A 466 35.72 -11.96 -4.89
N ARG A 467 36.48 -11.84 -3.79
CA ARG A 467 36.94 -12.98 -2.99
C ARG A 467 36.26 -13.16 -1.63
N ALA A 468 35.29 -12.32 -1.28
CA ALA A 468 34.60 -12.39 0.01
C ALA A 468 33.11 -12.72 -0.12
N TRP A 469 32.77 -13.79 -0.85
CA TRP A 469 31.46 -14.44 -0.76
C TRP A 469 31.63 -15.97 -0.85
N LEU A 470 32.09 -16.58 0.25
CA LEU A 470 31.78 -17.96 0.68
C LEU A 470 32.71 -18.40 1.82
N ARG A 471 32.14 -18.49 3.02
CA ARG A 471 32.34 -19.48 4.11
C ARG A 471 32.27 -18.81 5.48
N ARG A 472 31.09 -18.93 6.10
CA ARG A 472 31.05 -19.31 7.52
C ARG A 472 29.94 -20.32 7.71
N ALA A 473 30.33 -21.59 7.74
CA ALA A 473 29.55 -22.60 8.42
C ALA A 473 29.32 -22.10 9.85
N ALA A 474 28.05 -22.01 10.27
CA ALA A 474 27.72 -21.73 11.65
C ALA A 474 28.31 -22.85 12.54
N PRO A 475 29.00 -22.55 13.64
CA PRO A 475 29.30 -23.57 14.63
C PRO A 475 27.97 -24.08 15.20
N ALA A 476 27.85 -25.40 15.31
CA ALA A 476 26.72 -26.07 15.94
C ALA A 476 26.60 -25.63 17.40
N HIS A 477 25.75 -24.64 17.66
CA HIS A 477 25.32 -24.33 19.01
C HIS A 477 24.31 -25.41 19.44
N ARG A 478 24.79 -26.35 20.25
CA ARG A 478 23.95 -27.24 21.06
C ARG A 478 23.05 -26.37 21.94
N PHE A 479 21.78 -26.25 21.59
CA PHE A 479 20.77 -25.84 22.57
C PHE A 479 20.66 -26.93 23.62
N PRO A 480 20.78 -26.63 24.93
CA PRO A 480 20.35 -27.57 25.95
C PRO A 480 18.83 -27.72 25.86
N PRO A 481 18.27 -28.94 26.00
CA PRO A 481 16.82 -29.12 25.98
C PRO A 481 16.18 -28.33 27.15
N PRO A 482 14.95 -27.80 26.97
CA PRO A 482 14.28 -27.04 27.99
C PRO A 482 14.07 -27.89 29.26
N ALA A 483 14.40 -27.30 30.40
CA ALA A 483 14.22 -27.91 31.71
C ALA A 483 12.73 -28.15 31.99
N TYR A 484 12.30 -29.40 31.88
CA TYR A 484 11.04 -29.84 32.45
C TYR A 484 11.13 -29.76 33.97
N SER A 485 10.24 -28.95 34.57
CA SER A 485 10.01 -28.94 36.01
C SER A 485 9.54 -30.33 36.47
N ARG A 486 10.42 -31.07 37.13
CA ARG A 486 10.08 -32.30 37.85
C ARG A 486 9.25 -31.92 39.08
N ARG A 487 7.99 -32.37 39.15
CA ARG A 487 7.35 -32.69 40.44
C ARG A 487 7.73 -34.13 40.81
N PRO A 488 7.96 -34.44 42.11
CA PRO A 488 8.48 -35.73 42.51
C PRO A 488 7.38 -36.79 42.54
N ALA A 489 7.78 -38.02 42.19
CA ALA A 489 6.98 -39.22 42.34
C ALA A 489 6.98 -39.66 43.81
N GLU A 490 5.80 -39.97 44.35
CA GLU A 490 5.66 -40.91 45.44
C GLU A 490 4.80 -42.09 44.99
N ARG A 491 5.30 -43.28 45.34
CA ARG A 491 4.79 -44.62 45.06
C ARG A 491 3.62 -44.94 46.00
N HIS A 492 2.70 -45.79 45.56
CA HIS A 492 2.11 -46.96 46.26
C HIS A 492 0.88 -47.40 45.43
N ALA A 493 0.94 -48.53 44.72
CA ALA A 493 0.63 -49.89 45.19
C ALA A 493 -0.88 -50.19 45.31
N ALA A 494 -1.24 -51.32 44.69
CA ALA A 494 -2.39 -52.20 44.94
C ALA A 494 -3.68 -52.01 44.12
N LEU A 495 -4.06 -53.17 43.55
CA LEU A 495 -5.34 -53.64 42.99
C LEU A 495 -5.65 -53.29 41.53
#